data_AF-A0A418XZ64-F1
#
_entry.id   AF-A0A418XZ64-F1
#
_cell.length_a   1.000
_cell.length_b   1.000
_cell.length_c   1.000
_cell.angle_alpha   90.00
_cell.angle_beta   90.00
_cell.angle_gamma   90.00
#
_symmetry.space_group_name_H-M   'P 1'
#
loop_
_entity.id
_entity.type
_entity.pdbx_description
1 polymer ?
#
loop_
_entity_poly.entity_id
_entity_poly.type
_entity_poly.pdbx_seq_one_letter_code
_entity_poly.pdbx_strand_id
1 'polypeptide(L)'
;MKRAKRPVVASALAATMMLTAMAPMPAVAGTMAGDRPGEIAMIADTIIARPVLLASTVVGAGLFVVTLPFSLLGGNAGEAGEVLVMNPGKNTFVRCLGCTPAQHESLRAEKATRDASEDVASAD
;
A
#
# COMPACT_ATOMS: atom_id res chain seq x y z
N MET A 1 -31.99 -16.79 34.86
CA MET A 1 -30.61 -16.88 34.36
C MET A 1 -30.53 -16.67 32.83
N LYS A 2 -30.72 -15.45 32.29
CA LYS A 2 -30.54 -15.17 30.82
C LYS A 2 -29.99 -13.75 30.50
N ARG A 3 -29.56 -12.96 31.49
CA ARG A 3 -29.13 -11.56 31.27
C ARG A 3 -27.68 -11.37 30.83
N ALA A 4 -26.78 -12.32 31.11
CA ALA A 4 -25.35 -12.21 30.79
C ALA A 4 -24.96 -12.55 29.34
N LYS A 5 -25.88 -13.10 28.53
CA LYS A 5 -25.60 -13.47 27.13
C LYS A 5 -25.74 -12.31 26.14
N ARG A 6 -26.38 -11.20 26.54
CA ARG A 6 -26.65 -10.02 25.68
C ARG A 6 -25.45 -9.07 25.51
N PRO A 7 -24.60 -8.79 26.52
CA PRO A 7 -23.45 -7.90 26.34
C PRO A 7 -22.31 -8.53 25.54
N VAL A 8 -22.13 -9.85 25.63
CA VAL A 8 -21.08 -10.58 24.88
C VAL A 8 -21.42 -10.64 23.39
N VAL A 9 -22.70 -10.84 23.03
CA VAL A 9 -23.15 -10.82 21.63
C VAL A 9 -23.06 -9.41 21.04
N ALA A 10 -23.39 -8.36 21.80
CA ALA A 10 -23.25 -6.98 21.35
C ALA A 10 -21.77 -6.56 21.15
N SER A 11 -20.88 -7.01 22.04
CA SER A 11 -19.45 -6.72 21.95
C SER A 11 -18.75 -7.50 20.84
N ALA A 12 -19.17 -8.75 20.59
CA ALA A 12 -18.72 -9.53 19.43
C ALA A 12 -19.18 -8.89 18.10
N LEU A 13 -20.42 -8.38 18.04
CA LEU A 13 -20.95 -7.71 16.85
C LEU A 13 -20.21 -6.39 16.55
N ALA A 14 -19.89 -5.62 17.59
CA ALA A 14 -19.11 -4.38 17.47
C ALA A 14 -17.67 -4.66 17.00
N ALA A 15 -17.04 -5.72 17.53
CA ALA A 15 -15.71 -6.14 17.09
C ALA A 15 -15.69 -6.59 15.61
N THR A 16 -16.70 -7.33 15.16
CA THR A 16 -16.83 -7.70 13.74
C THR A 16 -17.05 -6.49 12.83
N MET A 17 -17.77 -5.46 13.30
CA MET A 17 -18.04 -4.26 12.52
C MET A 17 -16.80 -3.35 12.40
N MET A 18 -15.94 -3.31 13.43
CA MET A 18 -14.65 -2.61 13.37
C MET A 18 -13.64 -3.33 12.48
N LEU A 19 -13.66 -4.67 12.45
CA LEU A 19 -12.74 -5.45 11.60
C LEU A 19 -13.04 -5.29 10.10
N THR A 20 -14.32 -5.10 9.73
CA THR A 20 -14.70 -4.82 8.32
C THR A 20 -14.28 -3.44 7.81
N ALA A 21 -13.90 -2.49 8.70
CA ALA A 21 -13.45 -1.15 8.30
C ALA A 21 -11.99 -1.12 7.81
N MET A 22 -11.21 -2.18 8.03
CA MET A 22 -9.87 -2.36 7.46
C MET A 22 -9.88 -2.98 6.06
N ALA A 23 -11.04 -3.10 5.42
CA ALA A 23 -11.10 -3.54 4.03
C ALA A 23 -10.35 -2.52 3.14
N PRO A 24 -9.46 -2.98 2.24
CA PRO A 24 -8.73 -2.07 1.35
C PRO A 24 -9.74 -1.28 0.53
N MET A 25 -9.72 0.05 0.69
CA MET A 25 -10.58 0.94 -0.10
C MET A 25 -10.21 0.77 -1.58
N PRO A 26 -11.16 0.43 -2.46
CA PRO A 26 -10.90 0.40 -3.88
C PRO A 26 -10.57 1.82 -4.33
N ALA A 27 -9.44 1.98 -5.03
CA ALA A 27 -9.05 3.25 -5.60
C ALA A 27 -10.16 3.73 -6.57
N VAL A 28 -10.81 4.85 -6.25
CA VAL A 28 -11.75 5.51 -7.17
C VAL A 28 -10.95 6.00 -8.37
N ALA A 29 -11.11 5.31 -9.49
CA ALA A 29 -10.54 5.69 -10.77
C ALA A 29 -11.33 6.88 -11.34
N GLY A 30 -10.81 8.09 -11.14
CA GLY A 30 -11.21 9.23 -11.95
C GLY A 30 -10.74 8.99 -13.38
N THR A 31 -11.69 8.88 -14.31
CA THR A 31 -11.45 8.76 -15.75
C THR A 31 -10.60 9.93 -16.25
N MET A 32 -9.32 9.71 -16.53
CA MET A 32 -8.47 10.70 -17.20
C MET A 32 -7.73 9.99 -18.32
N ALA A 33 -8.20 10.24 -19.54
CA ALA A 33 -7.48 9.92 -20.76
C ALA A 33 -6.17 10.72 -20.78
N GLY A 34 -5.04 10.02 -20.67
CA GLY A 34 -3.70 10.60 -20.77
C GLY A 34 -2.70 9.83 -19.91
N ASP A 35 -1.62 9.36 -20.52
CA ASP A 35 -0.49 8.69 -19.84
C ASP A 35 0.22 9.55 -18.77
N ARG A 36 -0.18 10.81 -18.62
CA ARG A 36 0.31 11.70 -17.57
C ARG A 36 -0.68 11.86 -16.43
N PRO A 37 -0.23 11.73 -15.17
CA PRO A 37 -1.08 12.00 -14.02
C PRO A 37 -1.54 13.45 -14.10
N GLY A 38 -2.85 13.67 -13.97
CA GLY A 38 -3.41 15.02 -13.95
C GLY A 38 -2.84 15.84 -12.78
N GLU A 39 -2.79 17.17 -12.94
CA GLU A 39 -2.26 18.08 -11.91
C GLU A 39 -2.94 17.87 -10.55
N ILE A 40 -4.27 17.71 -10.56
CA ILE A 40 -5.05 17.43 -9.36
C ILE A 40 -4.69 16.08 -8.74
N ALA A 41 -4.38 15.07 -9.55
CA ALA A 41 -3.97 13.76 -9.05
C ALA A 41 -2.60 13.81 -8.36
N MET A 42 -1.66 14.60 -8.89
CA MET A 42 -0.36 14.82 -8.25
C MET A 42 -0.48 15.59 -6.93
N ILE A 43 -1.34 16.62 -6.87
CA ILE A 43 -1.57 17.39 -5.64
C ILE A 43 -2.29 16.52 -4.60
N ALA A 44 -3.31 15.76 -5.00
CA ALA A 44 -4.00 14.85 -4.09
C ALA A 44 -3.08 13.74 -3.56
N ASP A 45 -2.19 13.20 -4.41
CA ASP A 45 -1.21 12.20 -3.99
C ASP A 45 -0.22 12.77 -2.96
N THR A 46 0.24 14.00 -3.14
CA THR A 46 1.19 14.63 -2.20
C THR A 46 0.55 15.04 -0.88
N ILE A 47 -0.65 15.61 -0.91
CA ILE A 47 -1.29 16.16 0.31
C ILE A 47 -2.04 15.09 1.09
N ILE A 48 -2.61 14.09 0.41
CA ILE A 48 -3.50 13.11 1.06
C ILE A 48 -2.89 11.71 1.01
N ALA A 49 -2.63 11.17 -0.19
CA ALA A 49 -2.28 9.75 -0.30
C ALA A 49 -0.92 9.43 0.33
N ARG A 50 0.12 10.22 0.08
CA ARG A 50 1.46 10.00 0.62
C ARG A 50 1.54 10.12 2.14
N PRO A 51 0.93 11.11 2.80
CA PRO A 51 0.87 11.15 4.27
C PRO A 51 0.15 9.93 4.86
N VAL A 52 -0.93 9.47 4.22
CA VAL A 52 -1.64 8.25 4.65
C VAL A 52 -0.76 7.01 4.46
N LEU A 53 -0.04 6.90 3.35
CA LEU A 53 0.89 5.80 3.09
C LEU A 53 2.12 5.84 4.01
N LEU A 54 2.58 7.03 4.40
CA LEU A 54 3.62 7.19 5.41
C LEU A 54 3.12 6.67 6.76
N ALA A 55 1.91 7.07 7.16
CA ALA A 55 1.30 6.57 8.39
C ALA A 55 1.15 5.04 8.35
N SER A 56 0.73 4.46 7.23
CA SER A 56 0.63 3.01 7.10
C SER A 56 2.00 2.32 7.16
N THR A 57 3.05 2.93 6.63
CA THR A 57 4.43 2.44 6.74
C THR A 57 4.90 2.44 8.20
N VAL A 58 4.59 3.49 8.96
CA VAL A 58 4.91 3.57 10.40
C VAL A 58 4.15 2.49 11.18
N VAL A 59 2.86 2.30 10.90
CA VAL A 59 2.05 1.25 11.52
C VAL A 59 2.59 -0.14 11.17
N GLY A 60 2.91 -0.39 9.91
CA GLY A 60 3.48 -1.65 9.44
C GLY A 60 4.82 -1.96 10.10
N ALA A 61 5.70 -0.96 10.23
CA ALA A 61 6.94 -1.08 10.99
C ALA A 61 6.71 -1.40 12.47
N GLY A 62 5.73 -0.73 13.10
CA GLY A 62 5.34 -1.03 14.48
C GLY A 62 4.83 -2.47 14.64
N LEU A 63 3.98 -2.93 13.73
CA LEU A 63 3.49 -4.31 13.71
C LEU A 63 4.63 -5.31 13.52
N PHE A 64 5.57 -5.04 12.61
CA PHE A 64 6.74 -5.88 12.39
C PHE A 64 7.56 -6.06 13.67
N VAL A 65 7.77 -4.99 14.45
CA VAL A 65 8.49 -5.08 15.74
C VAL A 65 7.73 -5.96 16.75
N VAL A 66 6.40 -5.81 16.82
CA VAL A 66 5.56 -6.61 17.73
C VAL A 66 5.53 -8.08 17.33
N THR A 67 5.50 -8.38 16.02
CA THR A 67 5.45 -9.75 15.50
C THR A 67 6.82 -10.39 15.33
N LEU A 68 7.91 -9.61 15.38
CA LEU A 68 9.29 -10.05 15.23
C LEU A 68 9.65 -11.33 16.01
N PRO A 69 9.35 -11.46 17.33
CA PRO A 69 9.71 -12.68 18.05
C PRO A 69 9.04 -13.93 17.45
N PHE A 70 7.80 -13.82 16.99
CA PHE A 70 7.08 -14.91 16.34
C PHE A 70 7.62 -15.18 14.93
N SER A 71 7.95 -14.13 14.17
CA SER A 71 8.55 -14.25 12.85
C SER A 71 9.95 -14.87 12.88
N LEU A 72 10.73 -14.63 13.94
CA LEU A 72 12.02 -15.29 14.17
C LEU A 72 11.82 -16.77 14.52
N LEU A 73 10.89 -17.08 15.42
CA LEU A 73 10.52 -18.47 15.74
C LEU A 73 9.99 -19.24 14.51
N GLY A 74 9.25 -18.56 13.65
CA GLY A 74 8.73 -19.11 12.40
C GLY A 74 9.71 -19.07 11.22
N GLY A 75 10.92 -18.52 11.40
CA GLY A 75 11.93 -18.41 10.34
C GLY A 75 11.55 -17.49 9.17
N ASN A 76 10.55 -16.62 9.30
CA ASN A 76 10.04 -15.75 8.23
C ASN A 76 10.34 -14.26 8.39
N ALA A 77 11.19 -13.87 9.36
CA ALA A 77 11.43 -12.46 9.68
C ALA A 77 11.79 -11.58 8.47
N GLY A 78 12.53 -12.13 7.48
CA GLY A 78 12.81 -11.43 6.23
C GLY A 78 11.55 -11.14 5.41
N GLU A 79 10.69 -12.14 5.20
CA GLU A 79 9.42 -12.01 4.48
C GLU A 79 8.46 -11.05 5.20
N ALA A 80 8.35 -11.18 6.53
CA ALA A 80 7.54 -10.28 7.33
C ALA A 80 8.02 -8.83 7.23
N GLY A 81 9.33 -8.61 7.22
CA GLY A 81 9.92 -7.28 7.02
C GLY A 81 9.67 -6.73 5.62
N GLU A 82 9.77 -7.57 4.59
CA GLU A 82 9.50 -7.18 3.21
C GLU A 82 8.03 -6.73 3.05
N VAL A 83 7.09 -7.53 3.58
CA VAL A 83 5.66 -7.25 3.45
C VAL A 83 5.20 -6.08 4.31
N LEU A 84 5.62 -6.02 5.58
CA LEU A 84 5.11 -5.04 6.53
C LEU A 84 5.86 -3.69 6.49
N VAL A 85 7.09 -3.66 5.97
CA VAL A 85 7.95 -2.47 6.02
C VAL A 85 8.39 -2.05 4.61
N MET A 86 9.06 -2.94 3.89
CA MET A 86 9.66 -2.55 2.60
C MET A 86 8.62 -2.25 1.53
N ASN A 87 7.59 -3.08 1.40
CA ASN A 87 6.53 -2.88 0.41
C ASN A 87 5.76 -1.56 0.64
N PRO A 88 5.25 -1.26 1.86
CA PRO A 88 4.66 0.05 2.16
C PRO A 88 5.63 1.21 1.93
N GLY A 89 6.90 1.05 2.33
CA GLY A 89 7.93 2.08 2.13
C GLY A 89 8.19 2.38 0.66
N LYS A 90 8.37 1.34 -0.17
CA LYS A 90 8.52 1.46 -1.63
C LYS A 90 7.30 2.15 -2.25
N ASN A 91 6.10 1.79 -1.81
CA ASN A 91 4.86 2.40 -2.31
C ASN A 91 4.71 3.88 -1.90
N THR A 92 5.32 4.28 -0.80
CA THR A 92 5.30 5.66 -0.29
C THR A 92 6.34 6.54 -0.98
N PHE A 93 7.57 6.04 -1.15
CA PHE A 93 8.72 6.85 -1.57
C PHE A 93 9.14 6.64 -3.02
N VAL A 94 8.95 5.45 -3.58
CA VAL A 94 9.47 5.06 -4.90
C VAL A 94 8.38 5.04 -5.97
N ARG A 95 7.11 5.05 -5.56
CA ARG A 95 5.96 5.10 -6.48
C ARG A 95 5.88 6.45 -7.20
N CYS A 96 5.44 6.43 -8.46
CA CYS A 96 5.24 7.64 -9.24
C CYS A 96 4.15 8.54 -8.66
N LEU A 97 4.36 9.85 -8.80
CA LEU A 97 3.52 10.90 -8.23
C LEU A 97 2.17 10.96 -8.95
N GLY A 98 1.06 10.85 -8.23
CA GLY A 98 -0.28 10.98 -8.80
C GLY A 98 -0.74 9.84 -9.71
N CYS A 99 0.04 8.77 -9.86
CA CYS A 99 -0.33 7.63 -10.69
C CYS A 99 -1.31 6.68 -9.98
N THR A 100 -2.19 6.07 -10.76
CA THR A 100 -2.91 4.85 -10.39
C THR A 100 -2.01 3.62 -10.51
N PRO A 101 -2.38 2.46 -9.91
CA PRO A 101 -1.61 1.22 -10.06
C PRO A 101 -1.40 0.81 -11.53
N ALA A 102 -2.46 0.87 -12.34
CA ALA A 102 -2.38 0.56 -13.77
C ALA A 102 -1.44 1.50 -14.53
N GLN A 103 -1.46 2.80 -14.21
CA GLN A 103 -0.53 3.77 -14.80
C GLN A 103 0.92 3.54 -14.35
N HIS A 104 1.13 3.09 -13.11
CA HIS A 104 2.48 2.78 -12.65
C HIS A 104 3.08 1.59 -13.40
N GLU A 105 2.26 0.58 -13.72
CA GLU A 105 2.66 -0.59 -14.50
C GLU A 105 2.97 -0.21 -15.96
N SER A 106 2.10 0.58 -16.61
CA SER A 106 2.34 1.03 -17.99
C SER A 106 3.60 1.90 -18.09
N LEU A 107 3.79 2.86 -17.18
CA LEU A 107 4.99 3.72 -17.15
C LEU A 107 6.28 2.92 -16.89
N ARG A 108 6.22 1.84 -16.10
CA ARG A 108 7.38 0.94 -15.91
C ARG A 108 7.70 0.16 -17.16
N ALA A 109 6.68 -0.38 -17.84
CA ALA A 109 6.87 -1.10 -19.09
C ALA A 109 7.48 -0.18 -20.16
N GLU A 110 6.96 1.04 -20.29
CA GLU A 110 7.48 2.05 -21.22
C GLU A 110 8.93 2.46 -20.89
N LYS A 111 9.24 2.68 -19.60
CA LYS A 111 10.61 2.99 -19.17
C LYS A 111 11.57 1.84 -19.46
N ALA A 112 11.18 0.59 -19.21
CA ALA A 112 12.01 -0.58 -19.51
C ALA A 112 12.30 -0.70 -21.02
N THR A 113 11.31 -0.42 -21.88
CA THR A 113 11.54 -0.38 -23.34
C THR A 113 12.45 0.76 -23.76
N ARG A 114 12.35 1.93 -23.12
CA ARG A 114 13.21 3.08 -23.42
C ARG A 114 14.66 2.80 -23.01
N ASP A 115 14.87 2.31 -21.79
CA ASP A 115 16.20 2.00 -21.27
C ASP A 115 16.87 0.93 -22.18
N ALA A 116 16.13 -0.08 -22.65
CA ALA A 116 16.63 -1.07 -23.62
C ALA A 116 17.00 -0.46 -24.98
N SER A 117 16.27 0.56 -25.45
CA SER A 117 16.61 1.28 -26.68
C SER A 117 17.83 2.21 -26.52
N GLU A 118 18.04 2.78 -25.32
CA GLU A 118 19.22 3.59 -25.00
C GLU A 118 20.49 2.73 -24.88
N ASP A 119 20.37 1.52 -24.32
CA ASP A 119 21.47 0.54 -24.28
C ASP A 119 21.92 0.12 -25.68
N VAL A 120 20.97 -0.05 -26.62
CA VAL A 120 21.29 -0.32 -28.04
C VAL A 120 21.95 0.88 -28.70
N ALA A 121 21.41 2.10 -28.50
CA ALA A 121 21.94 3.31 -29.11
C ALA A 121 23.31 3.76 -28.56
N SER A 122 23.72 3.28 -27.39
CA SER A 122 25.03 3.55 -26.78
C SER A 122 26.09 2.49 -27.08
N ALA A 123 25.69 1.37 -27.69
CA ALA A 123 26.58 0.31 -28.16
C ALA A 123 27.06 0.52 -29.62
N ASP A 124 26.46 1.48 -30.35
CA ASP A 124 26.86 1.96 -31.67
C ASP A 124 27.71 3.24 -31.58
#